data_AF-A0A9X6LHX7-F1
#
_entry.id   AF-A0A9X6LHX7-F1
#
_cell.length_a   1.000
_cell.length_b   1.000
_cell.length_c   1.000
_cell.angle_alpha   90.00
_cell.angle_beta   90.00
_cell.angle_gamma   90.00
#
_symmetry.space_group_name_H-M   'P 1'
#
loop_
_entity.id
_entity.type
_entity.pdbx_description
1 polymer ?
#
loop_
_entity_poly.entity_id
_entity_poly.type
_entity_poly.pdbx_seq_one_letter_code
_entity_poly.pdbx_strand_id
1 'polypeptide(L)'
;MFFISVLIPMKSASAEVIHRENYEMNWAYSPQYGKNVRTELLKNASGQIAYCLVYGLKSPNGTDLPEVGRTDDVVYRVLLNGYPQKTPEQLGVSTWQQAHYATQLSIWHALGQINTGELQFKDAAVEQATNAITYAADHTGDTQDVYMNVQPTDKQEATLHGEYFETTTYAVETNAKKGEYKI
;
A
#
# COMPACT_ATOMS: atom_id res chain seq x y z
N MET A 1 -28.79 -1.47 -31.48
CA MET A 1 -28.09 -1.26 -30.20
C MET A 1 -26.70 -1.88 -30.37
N PHE A 2 -25.69 -1.04 -30.58
CA PHE A 2 -24.33 -1.48 -30.95
C PHE A 2 -23.51 -1.58 -29.65
N PHE A 3 -23.14 -2.80 -29.24
CA PHE A 3 -22.20 -3.02 -28.14
C PHE A 3 -20.79 -2.80 -28.69
N ILE A 4 -20.15 -1.69 -28.32
CA ILE A 4 -18.72 -1.51 -28.53
C ILE A 4 -18.01 -2.18 -27.35
N SER A 5 -17.55 -3.42 -27.57
CA SER A 5 -16.61 -4.08 -26.68
C SER A 5 -15.24 -3.41 -26.84
N VAL A 6 -14.83 -2.66 -25.82
CA VAL A 6 -13.46 -2.15 -25.72
C VAL A 6 -12.57 -3.32 -25.35
N LEU A 7 -11.87 -3.90 -26.34
CA LEU A 7 -10.75 -4.80 -26.11
C LEU A 7 -9.60 -3.99 -25.53
N ILE A 8 -9.52 -3.95 -24.19
CA ILE A 8 -8.32 -3.47 -23.52
C ILE A 8 -7.20 -4.46 -23.87
N PRO A 9 -6.11 -4.04 -24.53
CA PRO A 9 -4.97 -4.92 -24.73
C PRO A 9 -4.45 -5.28 -23.35
N MET A 10 -4.68 -6.52 -22.92
CA MET A 10 -3.99 -7.08 -21.76
C MET A 10 -2.51 -7.02 -22.10
N LYS A 11 -1.80 -6.05 -21.52
CA LYS A 11 -0.34 -6.07 -21.49
C LYS A 11 0.01 -7.46 -20.99
N SER A 12 0.78 -8.19 -21.79
CA SER A 12 1.40 -9.45 -21.38
C SER A 12 1.92 -9.24 -19.96
N ALA A 13 1.38 -10.03 -19.01
CA ALA A 13 1.87 -10.06 -17.65
C ALA A 13 3.34 -10.47 -17.72
N SER A 14 4.23 -9.48 -17.77
CA SER A 14 5.64 -9.74 -17.57
C SER A 14 5.74 -10.09 -16.11
N ALA A 15 5.91 -11.37 -15.82
CA ALA A 15 6.11 -11.81 -14.46
C ALA A 15 7.28 -11.04 -13.87
N GLU A 16 7.09 -10.52 -12.67
CA GLU A 16 8.07 -9.66 -12.07
C GLU A 16 9.11 -10.52 -11.35
N VAL A 17 10.38 -10.33 -11.71
CA VAL A 17 11.49 -11.06 -11.07
C VAL A 17 11.82 -10.38 -9.75
N ILE A 18 11.68 -11.12 -8.66
CA ILE A 18 12.01 -10.65 -7.31
C ILE A 18 13.41 -11.10 -6.90
N HIS A 19 14.23 -10.14 -6.47
CA HIS A 19 15.53 -10.33 -5.85
C HIS A 19 15.45 -10.13 -4.34
N ARG A 20 16.17 -10.94 -3.58
CA ARG A 20 16.24 -10.83 -2.12
C ARG A 20 17.60 -10.34 -1.66
N GLU A 21 17.59 -9.49 -0.64
CA GLU A 21 18.76 -8.97 0.05
C GLU A 21 18.61 -9.20 1.56
N ASN A 22 19.61 -9.85 2.18
CA ASN A 22 19.64 -10.00 3.63
C ASN A 22 20.14 -8.70 4.28
N TYR A 23 19.65 -8.41 5.47
CA TYR A 23 20.17 -7.35 6.32
C TYR A 23 20.13 -7.78 7.79
N GLU A 24 20.93 -7.14 8.64
CA GLU A 24 20.95 -7.41 10.07
C GLU A 24 19.97 -6.52 10.81
N MET A 25 19.34 -7.07 11.84
CA MET A 25 18.36 -6.38 12.68
C MET A 25 18.28 -7.02 14.06
N ASN A 26 17.87 -6.24 15.05
CA ASN A 26 17.46 -6.74 16.36
C ASN A 26 16.08 -7.40 16.26
N TRP A 27 16.03 -8.58 15.63
CA TRP A 27 14.80 -9.31 15.35
C TRP A 27 13.98 -9.57 16.63
N ALA A 28 12.70 -9.18 16.58
CA ALA A 28 11.74 -9.46 17.64
C ALA A 28 11.56 -10.98 17.78
N TYR A 29 11.37 -11.45 19.01
CA TYR A 29 11.09 -12.85 19.27
C TYR A 29 9.58 -13.07 19.37
N SER A 30 9.06 -14.10 18.69
CA SER A 30 7.65 -14.48 18.80
C SER A 30 7.54 -15.71 19.71
N PRO A 31 6.88 -15.59 20.88
CA PRO A 31 6.54 -16.74 21.72
C PRO A 31 5.65 -17.75 20.98
N GLN A 32 4.71 -17.27 20.16
CA GLN A 32 3.83 -18.09 19.32
C GLN A 32 4.62 -19.08 18.44
N TYR A 33 5.76 -18.66 17.89
CA TYR A 33 6.58 -19.49 17.00
C TYR A 33 7.86 -20.04 17.63
N GLY A 34 8.16 -19.67 18.89
CA GLY A 34 9.38 -20.06 19.58
C GLY A 34 10.68 -19.59 18.88
N LYS A 35 10.63 -18.52 18.09
CA LYS A 35 11.79 -18.06 17.29
C LYS A 35 11.75 -16.56 16.99
N ASN A 36 12.89 -16.03 16.57
CA ASN A 36 12.98 -14.67 16.04
C ASN A 36 12.19 -14.56 14.73
N VAL A 37 11.40 -13.51 14.60
CA VAL A 37 10.67 -13.14 13.38
C VAL A 37 11.65 -12.42 12.47
N ARG A 38 12.09 -13.10 11.41
CA ARG A 38 13.07 -12.57 10.44
C ARG A 38 12.41 -12.33 9.10
N THR A 39 12.98 -11.40 8.35
CA THR A 39 12.61 -11.14 6.96
C THR A 39 13.85 -10.76 6.15
N GLU A 40 13.67 -10.68 4.83
CA GLU A 40 14.63 -10.13 3.88
C GLU A 40 14.02 -8.91 3.18
N LEU A 41 14.87 -8.08 2.57
CA LEU A 41 14.42 -7.03 1.66
C LEU A 41 14.18 -7.63 0.29
N LEU A 42 12.97 -7.47 -0.25
CA LEU A 42 12.62 -7.95 -1.59
C LEU A 42 12.51 -6.76 -2.54
N LYS A 43 13.12 -6.87 -3.73
CA LYS A 43 13.05 -5.85 -4.78
C LYS A 43 12.72 -6.47 -6.12
N ASN A 44 11.91 -5.79 -6.91
CA ASN A 44 11.78 -6.12 -8.32
C ASN A 44 12.97 -5.62 -9.15
N ALA A 45 13.00 -5.96 -10.43
CA ALA A 45 14.03 -5.52 -11.37
C ALA A 45 14.15 -3.98 -11.51
N SER A 46 13.09 -3.23 -11.18
CA SER A 46 13.09 -1.77 -11.19
C SER A 46 13.54 -1.14 -9.85
N GLY A 47 13.83 -1.95 -8.84
CA GLY A 47 14.25 -1.51 -7.51
C GLY A 47 13.10 -1.15 -6.56
N GLN A 48 11.84 -1.36 -6.95
CA GLN A 48 10.70 -1.18 -6.05
C GLN A 48 10.66 -2.30 -5.02
N ILE A 49 10.32 -1.94 -3.79
CA ILE A 49 10.28 -2.86 -2.67
C ILE A 49 8.99 -3.67 -2.70
N ALA A 50 9.13 -4.99 -2.54
CA ALA A 50 8.03 -5.91 -2.32
C ALA A 50 8.05 -6.42 -0.86
N TYR A 51 6.90 -6.82 -0.36
CA TYR A 51 6.76 -7.38 0.99
C TYR A 51 6.23 -8.80 0.94
N CYS A 52 6.69 -9.62 1.89
CA CYS A 52 6.25 -11.00 1.99
C CYS A 52 4.84 -11.07 2.58
N LEU A 53 3.93 -11.76 1.88
CA LEU A 53 2.56 -11.94 2.35
C LEU A 53 2.40 -13.11 3.32
N VAL A 54 3.34 -14.06 3.39
CA VAL A 54 3.18 -15.24 4.25
C VAL A 54 4.42 -15.47 5.12
N TYR A 55 4.25 -15.35 6.43
CA TYR A 55 5.29 -15.63 7.40
C TYR A 55 5.67 -17.12 7.40
N GLY A 56 6.97 -17.39 7.43
CA GLY A 56 7.52 -18.74 7.53
C GLY A 56 7.67 -19.47 6.20
N LEU A 57 7.15 -18.93 5.10
CA LEU A 57 7.49 -19.40 3.75
C LEU A 57 8.75 -18.72 3.23
N LYS A 58 9.51 -19.44 2.40
CA LYS A 58 10.76 -18.93 1.84
C LYS A 58 10.44 -17.82 0.83
N SER A 59 11.14 -16.69 0.96
CA SER A 59 11.06 -15.61 -0.01
C SER A 59 11.52 -16.05 -1.41
N PRO A 60 10.85 -15.56 -2.47
CA PRO A 60 11.26 -15.82 -3.86
C PRO A 60 12.65 -15.21 -4.14
N ASN A 61 13.36 -15.78 -5.11
CA ASN A 61 14.66 -15.27 -5.53
C ASN A 61 14.97 -15.64 -6.98
N GLY A 62 14.79 -14.70 -7.90
CA GLY A 62 14.96 -14.93 -9.34
C GLY A 62 13.80 -15.71 -9.96
N THR A 63 12.63 -15.73 -9.32
CA THR A 63 11.43 -16.43 -9.81
C THR A 63 10.43 -15.43 -10.36
N ASP A 64 9.85 -15.78 -11.50
CA ASP A 64 8.72 -15.09 -12.12
C ASP A 64 7.47 -15.27 -11.26
N LEU A 65 6.91 -14.16 -10.76
CA LEU A 65 5.66 -14.16 -10.01
C LEU A 65 4.54 -13.56 -10.86
N PRO A 66 3.51 -14.34 -11.23
CA PRO A 66 2.34 -13.80 -11.92
C PRO A 66 1.48 -12.98 -10.96
N GLU A 67 0.79 -11.96 -11.50
CA GLU A 67 -0.21 -11.21 -10.75
C GLU A 67 -1.44 -12.10 -10.47
N VAL A 68 -1.85 -12.17 -9.21
CA VAL A 68 -2.98 -13.02 -8.76
C VAL A 68 -4.16 -12.21 -8.21
N GLY A 69 -4.04 -10.88 -8.17
CA GLY A 69 -5.07 -9.98 -7.65
C GLY A 69 -4.51 -8.98 -6.64
N ARG A 70 -5.42 -8.32 -5.91
CA ARG A 70 -5.12 -7.32 -4.89
C ARG A 70 -5.25 -7.91 -3.49
N THR A 71 -4.45 -7.39 -2.56
CA THR A 71 -4.60 -7.69 -1.13
C THR A 71 -5.77 -6.91 -0.54
N ASP A 72 -6.15 -7.24 0.70
CA ASP A 72 -7.15 -6.47 1.44
C ASP A 72 -6.73 -5.01 1.67
N ASP A 73 -7.73 -4.13 1.82
CA ASP A 73 -7.49 -2.70 2.03
C ASP A 73 -6.70 -2.39 3.30
N VAL A 74 -6.78 -3.23 4.33
CA VAL A 74 -5.96 -3.06 5.54
C VAL A 74 -4.46 -3.20 5.23
N VAL A 75 -4.08 -4.14 4.36
CA VAL A 75 -2.69 -4.29 3.90
C VAL A 75 -2.29 -3.11 3.01
N TYR A 76 -3.19 -2.64 2.15
CA TYR A 76 -2.97 -1.43 1.36
C TYR A 76 -2.69 -0.20 2.26
N ARG A 77 -3.47 -0.03 3.33
CA ARG A 77 -3.26 1.05 4.30
C ARG A 77 -1.97 0.91 5.10
N VAL A 78 -1.55 -0.32 5.42
CA VAL A 78 -0.21 -0.57 5.97
C VAL A 78 0.87 -0.06 5.01
N LEU A 79 0.77 -0.38 3.72
CA LEU A 79 1.75 0.07 2.71
C LEU A 79 1.74 1.60 2.52
N LEU A 80 0.57 2.25 2.56
CA LEU A 80 0.46 3.72 2.52
C LEU A 80 1.09 4.38 3.75
N ASN A 81 1.00 3.73 4.92
CA ASN A 81 1.46 4.29 6.19
C ASN A 81 2.85 3.83 6.61
N GLY A 82 3.44 2.86 5.92
CA GLY A 82 4.75 2.30 6.19
C GLY A 82 5.81 2.71 5.15
N TYR A 83 6.92 1.98 5.16
CA TYR A 83 8.04 2.16 4.25
C TYR A 83 7.76 1.47 2.90
N PRO A 84 8.21 2.01 1.75
CA PRO A 84 8.94 3.28 1.57
C PRO A 84 8.05 4.50 1.31
N GLN A 85 6.71 4.42 1.48
CA GLN A 85 5.83 5.57 1.30
C GLN A 85 6.10 6.66 2.36
N LYS A 86 6.42 6.25 3.59
CA LYS A 86 7.02 7.08 4.63
C LYS A 86 8.50 6.79 4.78
N THR A 87 9.27 7.84 4.99
CA THR A 87 10.70 7.79 5.31
C THR A 87 10.94 7.23 6.71
N PRO A 88 12.15 6.72 7.02
CA PRO A 88 12.52 6.31 8.38
C PRO A 88 12.21 7.38 9.43
N GLU A 89 12.51 8.64 9.13
CA GLU A 89 12.31 9.77 10.04
C GLU A 89 10.83 10.01 10.32
N GLN A 90 9.98 9.93 9.29
CA GLN A 90 8.52 10.03 9.44
C GLN A 90 7.92 8.86 10.24
N LEU A 91 8.59 7.71 10.26
CA LEU A 91 8.22 6.54 11.07
C LEU A 91 8.85 6.55 12.46
N GLY A 92 9.66 7.57 12.80
CA GLY A 92 10.31 7.69 14.10
C GLY A 92 11.47 6.71 14.31
N VAL A 93 12.08 6.19 13.24
CA VAL A 93 13.21 5.25 13.30
C VAL A 93 14.45 5.84 12.63
N SER A 94 15.62 5.28 12.96
CA SER A 94 16.91 5.85 12.51
C SER A 94 17.44 5.26 11.20
N THR A 95 16.88 4.13 10.76
CA THR A 95 17.40 3.37 9.61
C THR A 95 16.29 2.85 8.72
N TRP A 96 16.60 2.68 7.43
CA TRP A 96 15.67 2.05 6.50
C TRP A 96 15.36 0.60 6.88
N GLN A 97 16.30 -0.12 7.51
CA GLN A 97 16.10 -1.50 7.94
C GLN A 97 15.02 -1.58 9.03
N GLN A 98 15.04 -0.66 10.00
CA GLN A 98 14.01 -0.57 11.03
C GLN A 98 12.65 -0.24 10.42
N ALA A 99 12.61 0.73 9.49
CA ALA A 99 11.40 1.15 8.80
C ALA A 99 10.78 0.01 7.96
N HIS A 100 11.62 -0.68 7.19
CA HIS A 100 11.24 -1.86 6.41
C HIS A 100 10.72 -2.98 7.31
N TYR A 101 11.46 -3.31 8.38
CA TYR A 101 11.08 -4.39 9.28
C TYR A 101 9.77 -4.12 10.02
N ALA A 102 9.57 -2.90 10.54
CA ALA A 102 8.31 -2.50 11.16
C ALA A 102 7.13 -2.64 10.18
N THR A 103 7.32 -2.22 8.93
CA THR A 103 6.30 -2.37 7.88
C THR A 103 5.98 -3.83 7.58
N GLN A 104 7.00 -4.70 7.47
CA GLN A 104 6.78 -6.13 7.24
C GLN A 104 6.02 -6.80 8.40
N LEU A 105 6.32 -6.43 9.65
CA LEU A 105 5.58 -6.91 10.83
C LEU A 105 4.11 -6.47 10.78
N SER A 106 3.84 -5.20 10.45
CA SER A 106 2.47 -4.69 10.31
C SER A 106 1.69 -5.40 9.19
N ILE A 107 2.34 -5.77 8.09
CA ILE A 107 1.68 -6.56 7.01
C ILE A 107 1.27 -7.94 7.53
N TRP A 108 2.17 -8.66 8.20
CA TRP A 108 1.84 -9.97 8.76
C TRP A 108 0.80 -9.88 9.87
N HIS A 109 0.76 -8.78 10.60
CA HIS A 109 -0.29 -8.52 11.57
C HIS A 109 -1.65 -8.30 10.91
N ALA A 110 -1.71 -7.43 9.89
CA ALA A 110 -2.92 -7.15 9.14
C ALA A 110 -3.50 -8.41 8.46
N LEU A 111 -2.62 -9.35 8.07
CA LEU A 111 -3.00 -10.66 7.52
C LEU A 111 -3.32 -11.72 8.59
N GLY A 112 -3.33 -11.36 9.89
CA GLY A 112 -3.64 -12.25 11.00
C GLY A 112 -2.59 -13.34 11.27
N GLN A 113 -1.38 -13.19 10.75
CA GLN A 113 -0.33 -14.22 10.84
C GLN A 113 0.54 -14.05 12.07
N ILE A 114 0.68 -12.83 12.58
CA ILE A 114 1.40 -12.57 13.84
C ILE A 114 0.59 -11.63 14.74
N ASN A 115 0.63 -11.87 16.05
CA ASN A 115 0.16 -10.90 17.03
C ASN A 115 1.31 -10.00 17.47
N THR A 116 1.32 -8.73 17.03
CA THR A 116 2.38 -7.78 17.37
C THR A 116 2.42 -7.46 18.86
N GLY A 117 1.29 -7.52 19.56
CA GLY A 117 1.22 -7.30 21.02
C GLY A 117 1.87 -8.41 21.86
N GLU A 118 2.14 -9.58 21.24
CA GLU A 118 2.84 -10.70 21.90
C GLU A 118 4.32 -10.80 21.51
N LEU A 119 4.78 -9.98 20.56
CA LEU A 119 6.19 -9.98 20.16
C LEU A 119 7.05 -9.39 21.27
N GLN A 120 8.15 -10.05 21.55
CA GLN A 120 9.21 -9.52 22.41
C GLN A 120 10.16 -8.71 21.53
N PHE A 121 9.87 -7.42 21.39
CA PHE A 121 10.73 -6.49 20.66
C PHE A 121 12.06 -6.29 21.38
N LYS A 122 13.13 -6.24 20.59
CA LYS A 122 14.50 -5.93 21.06
C LYS A 122 14.94 -4.52 20.68
N ASP A 123 14.05 -3.79 20.01
CA ASP A 123 14.24 -2.44 19.51
C ASP A 123 12.92 -1.68 19.70
N ALA A 124 12.92 -0.74 20.64
CA ALA A 124 11.73 0.02 21.01
C ALA A 124 11.25 0.96 19.89
N ALA A 125 12.16 1.43 19.01
CA ALA A 125 11.78 2.28 17.89
C ALA A 125 11.01 1.46 16.83
N VAL A 126 11.44 0.22 16.60
CA VAL A 126 10.71 -0.73 15.72
C VAL A 126 9.33 -1.05 16.29
N GLU A 127 9.22 -1.28 17.60
CA GLU A 127 7.94 -1.52 18.27
C GLU A 127 6.98 -0.33 18.07
N GLN A 128 7.45 0.88 18.36
CA GLN A 128 6.66 2.11 18.20
C GLN A 128 6.21 2.31 16.75
N ALA A 129 7.11 2.12 15.78
CA ALA A 129 6.79 2.23 14.36
C ALA A 129 5.76 1.17 13.92
N THR A 130 5.93 -0.08 14.35
CA THR A 130 4.99 -1.18 14.05
C THR A 130 3.60 -0.86 14.57
N ASN A 131 3.51 -0.40 15.83
CA ASN A 131 2.25 -0.01 16.45
C ASN A 131 1.59 1.18 15.75
N ALA A 132 2.38 2.20 15.36
CA ALA A 132 1.86 3.36 14.65
C ALA A 132 1.34 3.03 13.25
N ILE A 133 2.05 2.18 12.49
CA ILE A 133 1.63 1.74 11.16
C ILE A 133 0.35 0.92 11.25
N THR A 134 0.30 -0.07 12.15
CA THR A 134 -0.89 -0.90 12.38
C THR A 134 -2.08 -0.06 12.81
N TYR A 135 -1.90 0.84 13.79
CA TYR A 135 -2.96 1.74 14.24
C TYR A 135 -3.49 2.59 13.08
N ALA A 136 -2.62 3.20 12.28
CA ALA A 136 -3.04 3.97 11.12
C ALA A 136 -3.82 3.11 10.10
N ALA A 137 -3.40 1.87 9.87
CA ALA A 137 -4.09 0.95 8.96
C ALA A 137 -5.50 0.58 9.44
N ASP A 138 -5.74 0.50 10.74
CA ASP A 138 -7.05 0.20 11.30
C ASP A 138 -7.98 1.43 11.40
N HIS A 139 -7.42 2.64 11.36
CA HIS A 139 -8.14 3.89 11.63
C HIS A 139 -8.23 4.86 10.44
N THR A 140 -7.66 4.50 9.28
CA THR A 140 -7.79 5.28 8.04
C THR A 140 -8.78 4.64 7.07
N GLY A 141 -9.43 5.46 6.25
CA GLY A 141 -10.47 5.04 5.31
C GLY A 141 -10.00 4.84 3.88
N ASP A 142 -8.69 4.88 3.62
CA ASP A 142 -8.16 4.67 2.27
C ASP A 142 -8.51 3.27 1.75
N THR A 143 -8.94 3.23 0.49
CA THR A 143 -9.38 2.02 -0.21
C THR A 143 -8.77 1.96 -1.62
N GLN A 144 -8.64 0.74 -2.14
CA GLN A 144 -8.24 0.49 -3.52
C GLN A 144 -9.39 0.63 -4.52
N ASP A 145 -10.63 0.80 -4.04
CA ASP A 145 -11.79 1.07 -4.89
C ASP A 145 -11.73 2.50 -5.41
N VAL A 146 -11.62 2.66 -6.72
CA VAL A 146 -11.51 3.97 -7.37
C VAL A 146 -12.89 4.61 -7.45
N TYR A 147 -13.02 5.85 -6.97
CA TYR A 147 -14.24 6.65 -7.14
C TYR A 147 -13.98 7.91 -7.94
N MET A 148 -15.01 8.37 -8.65
CA MET A 148 -15.03 9.65 -9.35
C MET A 148 -16.46 10.18 -9.35
N ASN A 149 -16.65 11.38 -8.82
CA ASN A 149 -17.92 12.12 -8.85
C ASN A 149 -17.71 13.48 -9.52
N VAL A 150 -18.77 14.03 -10.10
CA VAL A 150 -18.82 15.40 -10.62
C VAL A 150 -19.84 16.19 -9.82
N GLN A 151 -19.41 17.29 -9.20
CA GLN A 151 -20.25 18.18 -8.41
C GLN A 151 -20.40 19.55 -9.10
N PRO A 152 -21.56 20.22 -8.98
CA PRO A 152 -22.78 19.71 -8.37
C PRO A 152 -23.47 18.66 -9.24
N THR A 153 -24.17 17.70 -8.60
CA THR A 153 -24.96 16.67 -9.30
C THR A 153 -26.33 17.13 -9.76
N ASP A 154 -26.86 18.18 -9.13
CA ASP A 154 -28.17 18.72 -9.45
C ASP A 154 -28.14 19.47 -10.78
N LYS A 155 -29.30 19.55 -11.44
CA LYS A 155 -29.45 20.32 -12.68
C LYS A 155 -29.05 21.77 -12.43
N GLN A 156 -28.10 22.27 -13.22
CA GLN A 156 -27.69 23.66 -13.20
C GLN A 156 -28.46 24.46 -14.26
N GLU A 157 -28.83 25.69 -13.90
CA GLU A 157 -29.40 26.65 -14.82
C GLU A 157 -28.34 27.69 -15.17
N ALA A 158 -28.19 27.99 -16.46
CA ALA A 158 -27.25 28.99 -16.92
C ALA A 158 -27.89 30.39 -16.83
N THR A 159 -27.20 31.34 -16.22
CA THR A 159 -27.66 32.72 -16.05
C THR A 159 -26.82 33.67 -16.91
N LEU A 160 -27.43 34.73 -17.44
CA LEU A 160 -26.73 35.70 -18.28
C LEU A 160 -25.78 36.55 -17.42
N HIS A 161 -24.50 36.47 -17.72
CA HIS A 161 -23.42 37.28 -17.15
C HIS A 161 -22.66 37.98 -18.29
N GLY A 162 -22.92 39.28 -18.46
CA GLY A 162 -22.40 40.03 -19.60
C GLY A 162 -22.99 39.55 -20.93
N GLU A 163 -22.15 39.00 -21.81
CA GLU A 163 -22.56 38.48 -23.12
C GLU A 163 -22.74 36.95 -23.13
N TYR A 164 -22.44 36.25 -22.03
CA TYR A 164 -22.45 34.79 -21.96
C TYR A 164 -23.46 34.28 -20.93
N PHE A 165 -24.08 33.13 -21.23
CA PHE A 165 -24.77 32.35 -20.22
C PHE A 165 -23.77 31.45 -19.52
N GLU A 166 -23.66 31.62 -18.21
CA GLU A 166 -22.70 30.88 -17.39
C GLU A 166 -23.47 30.00 -16.39
N THR A 167 -22.99 28.78 -16.19
CA THR A 167 -23.40 27.94 -15.05
C THR A 167 -22.44 28.16 -13.88
N THR A 168 -22.71 27.51 -12.74
CA THR A 168 -21.67 27.34 -11.73
C THR A 168 -20.49 26.51 -12.25
N THR A 169 -19.38 26.56 -11.54
CA THR A 169 -18.20 25.72 -11.78
C THR A 169 -18.48 24.29 -11.34
N TYR A 170 -18.16 23.33 -12.21
CA TYR A 170 -18.17 21.91 -11.87
C TYR A 170 -16.79 21.47 -11.33
N ALA A 171 -16.79 20.56 -10.37
CA ALA A 171 -15.61 19.97 -9.76
C ALA A 171 -15.64 18.45 -9.88
N VAL A 172 -14.47 17.84 -10.08
CA VAL A 172 -14.30 16.38 -10.04
C VAL A 172 -13.75 15.99 -8.67
N GLU A 173 -14.44 15.08 -7.99
CA GLU A 173 -14.02 14.50 -6.71
C GLU A 173 -13.56 13.05 -6.92
N THR A 174 -12.34 12.70 -6.50
CA THR A 174 -11.77 11.36 -6.70
C THR A 174 -10.70 11.04 -5.65
N ASN A 175 -10.47 9.75 -5.37
CA ASN A 175 -9.31 9.26 -4.62
C ASN A 175 -8.05 9.04 -5.48
N ALA A 176 -8.12 9.29 -6.79
CA ALA A 176 -6.95 9.20 -7.65
C ALA A 176 -5.92 10.28 -7.29
N LYS A 177 -4.64 9.89 -7.13
CA LYS A 177 -3.55 10.84 -6.82
C LYS A 177 -3.29 11.85 -7.94
N LYS A 178 -3.52 11.46 -9.20
CA LYS A 178 -3.36 12.28 -10.41
C LYS A 178 -4.33 11.80 -11.49
N GLY A 179 -4.83 12.71 -12.30
CA GLY A 179 -5.68 12.41 -13.43
C GLY A 179 -5.96 13.64 -14.28
N GLU A 180 -6.45 13.41 -15.49
CA GLU A 180 -6.95 14.44 -16.41
C GLU A 180 -8.35 14.02 -16.86
N TYR A 181 -9.23 15.00 -17.06
CA TYR A 181 -10.56 14.77 -17.61
C TYR A 181 -10.81 15.68 -18.81
N LYS A 182 -11.75 15.29 -19.66
CA LYS A 182 -12.22 16.08 -20.80
C LYS A 182 -13.73 16.22 -20.70
N ILE A 183 -14.22 17.41 -21.08
CA ILE A 183 -15.63 17.76 -21.21
C ILE A 183 -16.07 17.46 -22.64
#